data_AF-A0A952SNE8-F1
#
_entry.id   AF-A0A952SNE8-F1
#
_cell.length_a   1.000
_cell.length_b   1.000
_cell.length_c   1.000
_cell.angle_alpha   90.00
_cell.angle_beta   90.00
_cell.angle_gamma   90.00
#
_symmetry.space_group_name_H-M   'P 1'
#
loop_
_entity.id
_entity.type
_entity.pdbx_description
1 polymer ?
#
loop_
_entity_poly.entity_id
_entity_poly.type
_entity_poly.pdbx_seq_one_letter_code
_entity_poly.pdbx_strand_id
1 'polypeptide(L)'
;MSWRALLNPAFMVSFAMLSLAAIGMSAAIQAYGIHLQKKEIYPYGNRQVGSIPRETPSWRQVGTDEMLDEDTVKTLGTKNYVSRVYVQKDLPEGKSPQMIELHVAYYTGGIDTVPHVPERCMVAGGWIQGKGAEIHRLVMDTSSWIEDDSLPAGFEGGPLFTVRTLPPPFSDAPGTRFRLPRGVSPTSQPRIRVTEFMSPDSRTSLYAGYFFIANGGTAASAEGVRTLAFDLRNDYAYYLKVQVSGRGFDSASAMVEVSSSLLGELMAELMRCVPDWAQVEMGLYPEDNPRRDRSAG
;
A
#
# COMPACT_ATOMS: atom_id res chain seq x y z
N MET A 1 -44.42 -6.47 -30.63
CA MET A 1 -43.13 -6.77 -31.32
C MET A 1 -43.45 -7.76 -32.44
N SER A 2 -43.23 -7.42 -33.72
CA SER A 2 -43.66 -8.30 -34.82
C SER A 2 -42.69 -9.49 -34.97
N TRP A 3 -43.21 -10.71 -34.94
CA TRP A 3 -42.42 -11.95 -35.03
C TRP A 3 -41.57 -12.05 -36.30
N ARG A 4 -41.97 -11.32 -37.36
CA ARG A 4 -41.25 -11.22 -38.63
C ARG A 4 -39.95 -10.43 -38.54
N ALA A 5 -39.84 -9.47 -37.62
CA ALA A 5 -38.60 -8.72 -37.41
C ALA A 5 -37.49 -9.58 -36.78
N LEU A 6 -37.87 -10.57 -35.96
CA LEU A 6 -36.96 -11.55 -35.35
C LEU A 6 -36.42 -12.59 -36.35
N LEU A 7 -37.08 -12.74 -37.51
CA LEU A 7 -36.67 -13.64 -38.60
C LEU A 7 -35.89 -12.91 -39.71
N ASN A 8 -35.56 -11.63 -39.53
CA ASN A 8 -34.74 -10.89 -40.48
C ASN A 8 -33.31 -11.48 -40.51
N PRO A 9 -32.76 -11.86 -41.67
CA PRO A 9 -31.41 -12.43 -41.77
C PRO A 9 -30.33 -11.55 -41.13
N ALA A 10 -30.42 -10.23 -41.27
CA ALA A 10 -29.48 -9.30 -40.65
C ALA A 10 -29.57 -9.36 -39.12
N PHE A 11 -30.79 -9.41 -38.58
CA PHE A 11 -31.00 -9.57 -37.13
C PHE A 11 -30.45 -10.90 -36.63
N MET A 12 -30.69 -12.00 -37.35
CA MET A 12 -30.20 -13.33 -36.98
C MET A 12 -28.67 -13.41 -37.00
N VAL A 13 -28.02 -12.82 -38.00
CA VAL A 13 -26.55 -12.76 -38.09
C VAL A 13 -25.98 -11.92 -36.94
N SER A 14 -26.53 -10.74 -36.67
CA SER A 14 -26.09 -9.90 -35.55
C SER A 14 -26.32 -10.59 -34.20
N PHE A 15 -27.47 -11.25 -34.01
CA PHE A 15 -27.77 -11.99 -32.79
C PHE A 15 -26.83 -13.18 -32.59
N ALA A 16 -26.55 -13.95 -33.64
CA ALA A 16 -25.61 -15.05 -33.59
C ALA A 16 -24.18 -14.57 -33.29
N MET A 17 -23.74 -13.47 -33.91
CA MET A 17 -22.42 -12.89 -33.67
C MET A 17 -22.28 -12.38 -32.23
N LEU A 18 -23.28 -11.66 -31.71
CA LEU A 18 -23.29 -11.20 -30.32
C LEU A 18 -23.33 -12.35 -29.32
N SER A 19 -24.13 -13.39 -29.60
CA SER A 19 -24.21 -14.58 -28.75
C SER A 19 -22.89 -15.34 -28.73
N LEU A 20 -22.26 -15.53 -29.90
CA LEU A 20 -20.95 -16.18 -30.01
C LEU A 20 -19.87 -15.36 -29.29
N ALA A 21 -19.88 -14.03 -29.44
CA ALA A 21 -18.95 -13.16 -28.73
C ALA A 21 -19.17 -13.19 -27.20
N ALA A 22 -20.42 -13.19 -26.73
CA ALA A 22 -20.73 -13.25 -25.31
C ALA A 22 -20.34 -14.60 -24.69
N ILE A 23 -20.63 -15.72 -25.37
CA ILE A 23 -20.21 -17.05 -24.94
C ILE A 23 -18.69 -17.17 -24.98
N GLY A 24 -18.04 -16.71 -26.07
CA GLY A 24 -16.60 -16.72 -26.22
C GLY A 24 -15.88 -15.90 -25.15
N MET A 25 -16.41 -14.71 -24.83
CA MET A 25 -15.89 -13.87 -23.76
C MET A 25 -16.08 -14.51 -22.39
N SER A 26 -17.24 -15.09 -22.12
CA SER A 26 -17.51 -15.79 -20.84
C SER A 26 -16.59 -17.01 -20.67
N ALA A 27 -16.40 -17.80 -21.73
CA ALA A 27 -15.49 -18.94 -21.75
C ALA A 27 -14.04 -18.50 -21.57
N ALA A 28 -13.62 -17.40 -22.20
CA ALA A 28 -12.29 -16.83 -22.00
C ALA A 28 -12.08 -16.33 -20.56
N ILE A 29 -13.06 -15.62 -19.99
CA ILE A 29 -12.99 -15.14 -18.59
C ILE A 29 -12.82 -16.31 -17.63
N GLN A 30 -13.57 -17.40 -17.82
CA GLN A 30 -13.45 -18.61 -16.99
C GLN A 30 -12.12 -19.34 -17.22
N ALA A 31 -11.71 -19.53 -18.49
CA ALA A 31 -10.50 -20.27 -18.84
C ALA A 31 -9.22 -19.55 -18.36
N TYR A 32 -9.19 -18.22 -18.41
CA TYR A 32 -8.05 -17.41 -17.95
C TYR A 32 -8.14 -17.00 -16.47
N GLY A 33 -9.20 -17.41 -15.74
CA GLY A 33 -9.38 -17.07 -14.34
C GLY A 33 -9.43 -15.57 -14.09
N ILE A 34 -10.11 -14.82 -14.95
CA ILE A 34 -10.18 -13.35 -14.88
C ILE A 34 -11.24 -12.93 -13.86
N HIS A 35 -10.80 -12.27 -12.80
CA HIS A 35 -11.62 -11.69 -11.74
C HIS A 35 -11.84 -10.19 -12.01
N LEU A 36 -13.01 -9.86 -12.56
CA LEU A 36 -13.42 -8.48 -12.89
C LEU A 36 -13.80 -7.66 -11.65
N GLN A 37 -14.35 -8.31 -10.63
CA GLN A 37 -14.64 -7.70 -9.33
C GLN A 37 -13.72 -8.30 -8.28
N LYS A 38 -12.99 -7.45 -7.57
CA LYS A 38 -12.08 -7.86 -6.50
C LYS A 38 -12.83 -8.00 -5.17
N LYS A 39 -12.47 -9.02 -4.41
CA LYS A 39 -12.96 -9.24 -3.04
C LYS A 39 -12.15 -8.42 -2.05
N GLU A 40 -12.82 -8.03 -0.98
CA GLU A 40 -12.18 -7.43 0.19
C GLU A 40 -11.33 -8.47 0.92
N ILE A 41 -10.23 -8.01 1.49
CA ILE A 41 -9.33 -8.78 2.32
C ILE A 41 -8.84 -7.88 3.45
N TYR A 42 -8.70 -8.43 4.65
CA TYR A 42 -8.27 -7.69 5.82
C TYR A 42 -7.00 -8.30 6.41
N PRO A 43 -6.18 -7.53 7.15
CA PRO A 43 -5.04 -8.08 7.91
C PRO A 43 -5.50 -9.06 8.99
N TYR A 44 -4.58 -9.88 9.51
CA TYR A 44 -4.89 -10.82 10.61
C TYR A 44 -5.55 -10.12 11.79
N GLY A 45 -6.62 -10.71 12.31
CA GLY A 45 -7.41 -10.13 13.40
C GLY A 45 -8.07 -8.79 13.06
N ASN A 46 -8.18 -8.46 11.77
CA ASN A 46 -8.61 -7.16 11.28
C ASN A 46 -7.85 -5.99 11.92
N ARG A 47 -6.52 -6.15 12.08
CA ARG A 47 -5.67 -5.13 12.67
C ARG A 47 -5.73 -3.82 11.87
N GLN A 48 -6.10 -2.74 12.54
CA GLN A 48 -6.23 -1.41 11.94
C GLN A 48 -4.90 -0.65 11.99
N VAL A 49 -4.68 0.31 11.07
CA VAL A 49 -3.44 1.11 11.03
C VAL A 49 -3.26 2.00 12.25
N GLY A 50 -4.35 2.31 12.98
CA GLY A 50 -4.27 3.01 14.28
C GLY A 50 -3.47 2.26 15.35
N SER A 51 -3.22 0.96 15.16
CA SER A 51 -2.39 0.12 16.04
C SER A 51 -0.88 0.30 15.82
N ILE A 52 -0.45 1.06 14.82
CA ILE A 52 0.96 1.41 14.62
C ILE A 52 1.48 2.05 15.93
N PRO A 53 2.67 1.68 16.44
CA PRO A 53 3.16 2.15 17.72
C PRO A 53 3.31 3.67 17.79
N ARG A 54 2.97 4.24 18.95
CA ARG A 54 3.15 5.67 19.23
C ARG A 54 4.60 6.03 19.57
N GLU A 55 5.41 5.04 19.89
CA GLU A 55 6.81 5.21 20.23
C GLU A 55 7.61 4.04 19.67
N THR A 56 8.81 4.34 19.22
CA THR A 56 9.82 3.39 18.71
C THR A 56 11.15 3.69 19.41
N PRO A 57 12.23 2.93 19.20
CA PRO A 57 13.54 3.24 19.78
C PRO A 57 14.01 4.68 19.54
N SER A 58 13.80 5.22 18.34
CA SER A 58 14.30 6.56 17.97
C SER A 58 13.23 7.63 17.83
N TRP A 59 11.95 7.30 17.94
CA TRP A 59 10.86 8.24 17.67
C TRP A 59 9.75 8.17 18.71
N ARG A 60 9.07 9.29 18.95
CA ARG A 60 7.87 9.34 19.79
C ARG A 60 6.81 10.23 19.19
N GLN A 61 5.54 9.88 19.38
CA GLN A 61 4.41 10.71 18.99
C GLN A 61 4.42 12.04 19.75
N VAL A 62 4.03 13.11 19.06
CA VAL A 62 3.67 14.39 19.65
C VAL A 62 2.18 14.64 19.43
N GLY A 63 1.47 15.01 20.50
CA GLY A 63 0.03 15.24 20.46
C GLY A 63 -0.78 13.95 20.32
N THR A 64 -2.00 14.07 19.79
CA THR A 64 -2.91 12.96 19.49
C THR A 64 -2.91 12.65 18.00
N ASP A 65 -3.50 11.53 17.61
CA ASP A 65 -3.74 11.25 16.19
C ASP A 65 -4.70 12.31 15.63
N GLU A 66 -4.42 12.79 14.43
CA GLU A 66 -5.28 13.74 13.75
C GLU A 66 -6.52 13.03 13.21
N MET A 67 -7.68 13.58 13.54
CA MET A 67 -8.97 13.12 13.04
C MET A 67 -9.33 13.95 11.81
N LEU A 68 -9.43 13.29 10.67
CA LEU A 68 -9.92 13.93 9.44
C LEU A 68 -11.43 14.15 9.54
N ASP A 69 -11.91 15.26 8.97
CA ASP A 69 -13.34 15.55 8.89
C ASP A 69 -14.07 14.54 7.99
N GLU A 70 -15.40 14.49 8.11
CA GLU A 70 -16.23 13.49 7.42
C GLU A 70 -16.14 13.57 5.88
N ASP A 71 -16.01 14.78 5.33
CA ASP A 71 -15.91 14.98 3.88
C ASP A 71 -14.55 14.52 3.36
N THR A 72 -13.48 14.78 4.11
CA THR A 72 -12.14 14.27 3.84
C THR A 72 -12.10 12.74 3.93
N VAL A 73 -12.69 12.14 4.96
CA VAL A 73 -12.78 10.66 5.10
C VAL A 73 -13.58 10.03 3.96
N LYS A 74 -14.69 10.67 3.54
CA LYS A 74 -15.48 10.23 2.40
C LYS A 74 -14.68 10.29 1.10
N THR A 75 -13.91 11.36 0.90
CA THR A 75 -13.02 11.53 -0.26
C THR A 75 -11.86 10.55 -0.23
N LEU A 76 -11.33 10.27 0.96
CA LEU A 76 -10.28 9.30 1.19
C LEU A 76 -10.74 7.91 0.73
N GLY A 77 -12.00 7.55 1.02
CA GLY A 77 -12.61 6.28 0.62
C GLY A 77 -12.31 5.12 1.57
N THR A 78 -11.72 5.41 2.75
CA THR A 78 -11.50 4.43 3.81
C THR A 78 -11.61 5.08 5.18
N LYS A 79 -12.09 4.32 6.17
CA LYS A 79 -12.08 4.70 7.58
C LYS A 79 -10.87 4.12 8.34
N ASN A 80 -10.11 3.22 7.72
CA ASN A 80 -8.90 2.64 8.29
C ASN A 80 -7.70 3.50 7.92
N TYR A 81 -7.52 4.59 8.66
CA TYR A 81 -6.39 5.51 8.51
C TYR A 81 -5.80 5.93 9.86
N VAL A 82 -4.57 6.43 9.85
CA VAL A 82 -3.94 7.14 10.96
C VAL A 82 -3.10 8.27 10.41
N SER A 83 -3.26 9.46 11.00
CA SER A 83 -2.39 10.62 10.80
C SER A 83 -1.73 10.96 12.13
N ARG A 84 -0.39 10.93 12.18
CA ARG A 84 0.36 11.07 13.43
C ARG A 84 1.68 11.78 13.22
N VAL A 85 1.99 12.72 14.11
CA VAL A 85 3.29 13.41 14.12
C VAL A 85 4.25 12.68 15.05
N TYR A 86 5.42 12.33 14.54
CA TYR A 86 6.56 11.80 15.29
C TYR A 86 7.65 12.85 15.42
N VAL A 87 8.27 12.92 16.59
CA VAL A 87 9.52 13.66 16.83
C VAL A 87 10.64 12.69 17.14
N GLN A 88 11.83 12.96 16.59
CA GLN A 88 13.03 12.18 16.85
C GLN A 88 13.47 12.32 18.31
N LYS A 89 13.87 11.21 18.93
CA LYS A 89 14.46 11.14 20.27
C LYS A 89 15.97 11.34 20.21
N ASP A 90 16.55 11.72 21.35
CA ASP A 90 18.01 11.76 21.61
C ASP A 90 18.82 12.42 20.49
N LEU A 91 18.43 13.65 20.12
CA LEU A 91 19.13 14.43 19.10
C LEU A 91 20.55 14.80 19.57
N PRO A 92 21.56 14.67 18.68
CA PRO A 92 22.88 15.21 18.95
C PRO A 92 22.83 16.70 19.29
N GLU A 93 23.67 17.13 20.23
CA GLU A 93 23.74 18.52 20.69
C GLU A 93 23.93 19.48 19.50
N GLY A 94 23.05 20.48 19.40
CA GLY A 94 23.06 21.45 18.30
C GLY A 94 22.19 21.12 17.08
N LYS A 95 21.53 19.95 17.02
CA LYS A 95 20.53 19.65 15.97
C LYS A 95 19.10 19.96 16.42
N SER A 96 18.33 20.65 15.58
CA SER A 96 16.91 20.88 15.80
C SER A 96 16.10 19.58 15.70
N PRO A 97 15.08 19.37 16.55
CA PRO A 97 14.21 18.21 16.46
C PRO A 97 13.54 18.11 15.11
N GLN A 98 13.74 16.98 14.43
CA GLN A 98 13.06 16.67 13.19
C GLN A 98 11.69 16.09 13.49
N MET A 99 10.67 16.62 12.81
CA MET A 99 9.30 16.16 12.92
C MET A 99 8.86 15.56 11.58
N ILE A 100 8.25 14.38 11.64
CA ILE A 100 7.66 13.71 10.50
C ILE A 100 6.20 13.44 10.81
N GLU A 101 5.31 13.93 9.96
CA GLU A 101 3.92 13.53 9.95
C GLU A 101 3.79 12.25 9.12
N LEU A 102 3.38 11.17 9.76
CA LEU A 102 3.05 9.89 9.15
C LEU A 102 1.54 9.84 8.88
N HIS A 103 1.17 9.63 7.62
CA HIS A 103 -0.20 9.29 7.23
C HIS A 103 -0.23 7.91 6.58
N VAL A 104 -1.00 6.99 7.16
CA VAL A 104 -1.19 5.63 6.64
C VAL A 104 -2.67 5.37 6.43
N ALA A 105 -3.04 4.78 5.29
CA ALA A 105 -4.42 4.43 4.98
C ALA A 105 -4.51 3.09 4.23
N TYR A 106 -5.43 2.23 4.64
CA TYR A 106 -5.64 0.89 4.08
C TYR A 106 -6.91 0.80 3.24
N TYR A 107 -6.81 0.12 2.10
CA TYR A 107 -7.87 -0.01 1.10
C TYR A 107 -8.00 -1.46 0.65
N THR A 108 -9.23 -1.91 0.40
CA THR A 108 -9.48 -3.26 -0.12
C THR A 108 -10.81 -3.33 -0.89
N GLY A 109 -10.99 -4.38 -1.70
CA GLY A 109 -12.20 -4.66 -2.48
C GLY A 109 -12.37 -3.75 -3.69
N GLY A 110 -12.88 -2.53 -3.49
CA GLY A 110 -13.19 -1.59 -4.56
C GLY A 110 -11.98 -0.75 -5.00
N ILE A 111 -11.04 -1.32 -5.76
CA ILE A 111 -9.83 -0.59 -6.16
C ILE A 111 -10.05 0.32 -7.36
N ASP A 112 -11.25 0.39 -7.94
CA ASP A 112 -11.55 1.16 -9.17
C ASP A 112 -11.25 2.68 -9.09
N THR A 113 -10.93 3.20 -7.90
CA THR A 113 -10.45 4.57 -7.69
C THR A 113 -8.92 4.64 -7.69
N VAL A 114 -8.36 5.56 -8.49
CA VAL A 114 -6.93 5.89 -8.46
C VAL A 114 -6.53 6.33 -7.04
N PRO A 115 -5.49 5.73 -6.43
CA PRO A 115 -5.00 6.18 -5.13
C PRO A 115 -4.76 7.69 -5.11
N HIS A 116 -5.23 8.37 -4.07
CA HIS A 116 -4.96 9.78 -3.87
C HIS A 116 -3.47 9.96 -3.49
N VAL A 117 -2.79 10.91 -4.11
CA VAL A 117 -1.35 11.15 -3.94
C VAL A 117 -1.11 12.62 -3.58
N PRO A 118 -0.03 12.95 -2.84
CA PRO A 118 0.28 14.32 -2.44
C PRO A 118 0.22 15.34 -3.59
N GLU A 119 0.70 14.98 -4.78
CA GLU A 119 0.72 15.87 -5.95
C GLU A 119 -0.68 16.33 -6.36
N ARG A 120 -1.71 15.54 -6.06
CA ARG A 120 -3.12 15.92 -6.31
C ARG A 120 -3.73 16.60 -5.09
N CYS A 121 -3.53 16.03 -3.90
CA CYS A 121 -4.16 16.49 -2.67
C CYS A 121 -3.60 17.83 -2.18
N MET A 122 -2.28 18.01 -2.18
CA MET A 122 -1.65 19.23 -1.70
C MET A 122 -1.95 20.41 -2.63
N VAL A 123 -1.92 20.16 -3.95
CA VAL A 123 -2.28 21.18 -4.94
C VAL A 123 -3.76 21.58 -4.83
N ALA A 124 -4.66 20.61 -4.65
CA ALA A 124 -6.06 20.90 -4.37
C ALA A 124 -6.25 21.68 -3.06
N GLY A 125 -5.38 21.44 -2.07
CA GLY A 125 -5.31 22.19 -0.81
C GLY A 125 -4.61 23.55 -0.91
N GLY A 126 -4.29 24.03 -2.11
CA GLY A 126 -3.72 25.36 -2.34
C GLY A 126 -2.19 25.44 -2.34
N TRP A 127 -1.48 24.32 -2.22
CA TRP A 127 -0.01 24.32 -2.33
C TRP A 127 0.46 24.39 -3.79
N ILE A 128 1.61 25.02 -4.01
CA ILE A 128 2.24 25.05 -5.33
C ILE A 128 3.32 23.98 -5.35
N GLN A 129 3.27 23.08 -6.34
CA GLN A 129 4.35 22.11 -6.52
C GLN A 129 5.65 22.85 -6.87
N GLY A 130 6.68 22.65 -6.05
CA GLY A 130 8.02 23.22 -6.23
C GLY A 130 8.81 22.41 -7.25
N LYS A 131 9.91 21.77 -6.81
CA LYS A 131 10.65 20.83 -7.66
C LYS A 131 9.79 19.63 -8.06
N GLY A 132 10.09 19.07 -9.23
CA GLY A 132 9.44 17.86 -9.74
C GLY A 132 9.61 16.68 -8.78
N ALA A 133 8.69 15.71 -8.86
CA ALA A 133 8.72 14.55 -8.00
C ALA A 133 9.96 13.68 -8.28
N GLU A 134 10.68 13.31 -7.21
CA GLU A 134 11.87 12.48 -7.26
C GLU A 134 11.59 11.11 -6.63
N ILE A 135 12.23 10.05 -7.14
CA ILE A 135 12.13 8.71 -6.58
C ILE A 135 13.44 8.37 -5.88
N HIS A 136 13.34 8.08 -4.59
CA HIS A 136 14.46 7.75 -3.73
C HIS A 136 14.32 6.34 -3.16
N ARG A 137 15.44 5.72 -2.79
CA ARG A 137 15.43 4.47 -2.02
C ARG A 137 15.28 4.82 -0.53
N LEU A 138 14.40 4.12 0.18
CA LEU A 138 14.40 4.15 1.64
C LEU A 138 15.57 3.31 2.15
N VAL A 139 16.45 3.90 2.96
CA VAL A 139 17.65 3.23 3.50
C VAL A 139 17.39 2.89 4.96
N MET A 140 16.84 1.71 5.19
CA MET A 140 16.46 1.14 6.48
C MET A 140 17.57 0.24 7.02
N ASP A 141 17.57 0.05 8.35
CA ASP A 141 18.35 -1.01 8.98
C ASP A 141 17.74 -2.38 8.65
N THR A 142 18.50 -3.20 7.93
CA THR A 142 18.10 -4.54 7.51
C THR A 142 18.78 -5.64 8.34
N SER A 143 19.43 -5.28 9.45
CA SER A 143 20.13 -6.22 10.34
C SER A 143 19.24 -7.34 10.87
N SER A 144 17.94 -7.06 11.03
CA SER A 144 16.95 -8.04 11.48
C SER A 144 16.34 -8.85 10.34
N TRP A 145 16.62 -8.55 9.08
CA TRP A 145 15.95 -9.17 7.93
C TRP A 145 16.59 -10.53 7.61
N ILE A 146 15.76 -11.56 7.48
CA ILE A 146 16.21 -12.94 7.21
C ILE A 146 15.35 -13.52 6.10
N GLU A 147 15.95 -14.24 5.18
CA GLU A 147 15.24 -14.97 4.13
C GLU A 147 14.26 -15.98 4.74
N ASP A 148 13.09 -16.13 4.12
CA ASP A 148 12.06 -17.05 4.58
C ASP A 148 12.18 -18.43 3.92
N ASP A 149 12.86 -19.33 4.61
CA ASP A 149 13.04 -20.72 4.19
C ASP A 149 11.76 -21.58 4.32
N SER A 150 10.66 -21.03 4.84
CA SER A 150 9.38 -21.77 4.97
C SER A 150 8.55 -21.83 3.69
N LEU A 151 8.94 -21.09 2.65
CA LEU A 151 8.22 -21.08 1.37
C LEU A 151 8.50 -22.35 0.57
N PRO A 152 7.50 -22.93 -0.12
CA PRO A 152 7.71 -24.07 -1.01
C PRO A 152 8.73 -23.77 -2.11
N ALA A 153 9.52 -24.78 -2.47
CA ALA A 153 10.43 -24.69 -3.60
C ALA A 153 9.65 -24.32 -4.88
N GLY A 154 10.07 -23.23 -5.54
CA GLY A 154 9.39 -22.74 -6.75
C GLY A 154 8.17 -21.84 -6.49
N PHE A 155 8.00 -21.29 -5.29
CA PHE A 155 7.02 -20.24 -5.04
C PHE A 155 7.14 -19.11 -6.08
N GLU A 156 6.05 -18.84 -6.80
CA GLU A 156 6.04 -17.90 -7.95
C GLU A 156 6.52 -16.49 -7.59
N GLY A 157 6.36 -16.09 -6.33
CA GLY A 157 6.80 -14.77 -5.83
C GLY A 157 8.30 -14.62 -5.62
N GLY A 158 9.09 -15.69 -5.78
CA GLY A 158 10.53 -15.69 -5.50
C GLY A 158 10.85 -15.67 -4.00
N PRO A 159 12.14 -15.52 -3.63
CA PRO A 159 12.55 -15.46 -2.23
C PRO A 159 11.94 -14.24 -1.54
N LEU A 160 11.40 -14.45 -0.34
CA LEU A 160 10.90 -13.38 0.52
C LEU A 160 11.80 -13.24 1.74
N PHE A 161 11.82 -12.04 2.30
CA PHE A 161 12.50 -11.77 3.56
C PHE A 161 11.47 -11.52 4.66
N THR A 162 11.86 -11.78 5.90
CA THR A 162 11.04 -11.48 7.09
C THR A 162 11.72 -10.42 7.93
N VAL A 163 10.92 -9.47 8.44
CA VAL A 163 11.34 -8.45 9.39
C VAL A 163 10.77 -8.77 10.77
N ARG A 164 11.52 -8.45 11.82
CA ARG A 164 11.11 -8.69 13.21
C ARG A 164 10.52 -7.43 13.82
N THR A 165 9.42 -7.56 14.57
CA THR A 165 8.86 -6.46 15.37
C THR A 165 9.82 -6.00 16.45
N LEU A 166 9.64 -4.74 16.87
CA LEU A 166 10.44 -4.12 17.91
C LEU A 166 10.28 -4.86 19.26
N PRO A 167 11.31 -4.84 20.13
CA PRO A 167 11.21 -5.41 21.47
C PRO A 167 10.27 -4.58 22.36
N PRO A 168 9.91 -5.08 23.56
CA PRO A 168 9.19 -4.28 24.54
C PRO A 168 9.93 -2.97 24.86
N PRO A 169 9.21 -1.86 25.11
CA PRO A 169 7.75 -1.73 25.18
C PRO A 169 7.08 -1.34 23.84
N PHE A 170 7.81 -1.34 22.72
CA PHE A 170 7.39 -0.67 21.49
C PHE A 170 6.40 -1.47 20.63
N SER A 171 6.26 -2.77 20.85
CA SER A 171 5.35 -3.64 20.09
C SER A 171 4.47 -4.46 21.02
N ASP A 172 3.20 -4.64 20.64
CA ASP A 172 2.25 -5.55 21.28
C ASP A 172 2.40 -7.03 20.80
N ALA A 173 3.32 -7.31 19.88
CA ALA A 173 3.76 -8.66 19.52
C ALA A 173 5.29 -8.71 19.40
N PRO A 174 6.03 -8.48 20.50
CA PRO A 174 7.46 -8.26 20.46
C PRO A 174 8.22 -9.47 19.91
N GLY A 175 9.19 -9.23 19.02
CA GLY A 175 10.05 -10.28 18.47
C GLY A 175 9.40 -11.20 17.43
N THR A 176 8.15 -10.97 17.05
CA THR A 176 7.46 -11.75 16.01
C THR A 176 7.92 -11.33 14.62
N ARG A 177 7.96 -12.28 13.67
CA ARG A 177 8.44 -12.04 12.30
C ARG A 177 7.28 -11.96 11.31
N PHE A 178 7.40 -11.04 10.35
CA PHE A 178 6.42 -10.82 9.29
C PHE A 178 7.13 -10.78 7.94
N ARG A 179 6.54 -11.40 6.92
CA ARG A 179 7.07 -11.39 5.55
C ARG A 179 6.99 -9.98 4.99
N LEU A 180 8.06 -9.56 4.32
CA LEU A 180 8.17 -8.33 3.55
C LEU A 180 7.58 -8.54 2.15
N PRO A 181 7.23 -7.45 1.44
CA PRO A 181 6.76 -7.55 0.07
C PRO A 181 7.82 -8.15 -0.88
N ARG A 182 7.35 -8.75 -1.98
CA ARG A 182 8.17 -9.24 -3.10
C ARG A 182 9.15 -8.17 -3.58
N GLY A 183 10.38 -8.62 -3.84
CA GLY A 183 11.47 -7.76 -4.30
C GLY A 183 12.05 -6.84 -3.22
N VAL A 184 11.54 -6.91 -1.98
CA VAL A 184 12.12 -6.22 -0.82
C VAL A 184 13.13 -7.14 -0.14
N SER A 185 14.40 -6.71 -0.12
CA SER A 185 15.51 -7.44 0.48
C SER A 185 16.55 -6.46 1.06
N PRO A 186 17.57 -6.94 1.80
CA PRO A 186 18.66 -6.09 2.27
C PRO A 186 19.33 -5.26 1.18
N THR A 187 19.39 -5.79 -0.06
CA THR A 187 20.02 -5.13 -1.21
C THR A 187 19.02 -4.37 -2.10
N SER A 188 17.72 -4.61 -1.94
CA SER A 188 16.64 -4.02 -2.75
C SER A 188 15.53 -3.52 -1.82
N GLN A 189 15.73 -2.35 -1.22
CA GLN A 189 14.77 -1.76 -0.30
C GLN A 189 13.67 -0.96 -1.02
N PRO A 190 12.51 -0.70 -0.37
CA PRO A 190 11.40 0.02 -1.00
C PRO A 190 11.79 1.41 -1.51
N ARG A 191 11.08 1.87 -2.55
CA ARG A 191 11.26 3.20 -3.12
C ARG A 191 10.14 4.13 -2.69
N ILE A 192 10.50 5.36 -2.36
CA ILE A 192 9.58 6.44 -2.00
C ILE A 192 9.61 7.52 -3.07
N ARG A 193 8.44 8.05 -3.41
CA ARG A 193 8.32 9.21 -4.29
C ARG A 193 8.10 10.45 -3.45
N VAL A 194 8.93 11.46 -3.63
CA VAL A 194 8.96 12.67 -2.82
C VAL A 194 8.76 13.89 -3.70
N THR A 195 7.89 14.79 -3.28
CA THR A 195 7.61 16.05 -3.96
C THR A 195 7.75 17.21 -2.99
N GLU A 196 8.32 18.32 -3.47
CA GLU A 196 8.35 19.59 -2.76
C GLU A 196 7.09 20.39 -3.04
N PHE A 197 6.52 20.98 -2.01
CA PHE A 197 5.38 21.87 -2.06
C PHE A 197 5.75 23.20 -1.38
N MET A 198 5.43 24.30 -2.03
CA MET A 198 5.64 25.65 -1.52
C MET A 198 4.30 26.26 -1.16
N SER A 199 4.26 26.94 -0.02
CA SER A 199 3.09 27.74 0.35
C SER A 199 3.02 28.98 -0.54
N PRO A 200 1.82 29.40 -1.01
CA PRO A 200 1.67 30.65 -1.75
C PRO A 200 2.05 31.88 -0.91
N ASP A 201 1.74 31.85 0.38
CA ASP A 201 1.81 33.01 1.27
C ASP A 201 3.09 33.05 2.11
N SER A 202 3.75 31.91 2.27
CA SER A 202 4.99 31.79 3.05
C SER A 202 6.08 31.13 2.21
N ARG A 203 7.33 31.60 2.34
CA ARG A 203 8.51 30.94 1.74
C ARG A 203 8.88 29.62 2.44
N THR A 204 7.90 28.92 3.00
CA THR A 204 8.09 27.64 3.69
C THR A 204 7.83 26.52 2.70
N SER A 205 8.80 25.62 2.57
CA SER A 205 8.66 24.36 1.85
C SER A 205 8.12 23.27 2.76
N LEU A 206 7.33 22.38 2.17
CA LEU A 206 6.81 21.15 2.72
C LEU A 206 7.21 20.04 1.77
N TYR A 207 7.90 19.02 2.27
CA TYR A 207 8.15 17.81 1.51
C TYR A 207 7.11 16.77 1.88
N ALA A 208 6.54 16.10 0.89
CA ALA A 208 5.70 14.94 1.10
C ALA A 208 6.21 13.76 0.27
N GLY A 209 6.47 12.66 0.96
CA GLY A 209 6.96 11.41 0.41
C GLY A 209 5.92 10.31 0.58
N TYR A 210 5.77 9.42 -0.41
CA TYR A 210 4.87 8.29 -0.29
C TYR A 210 5.33 7.06 -1.06
N PHE A 211 4.86 5.90 -0.62
CA PHE A 211 4.88 4.65 -1.36
C PHE A 211 3.66 3.81 -0.96
N PHE A 212 3.49 2.69 -1.64
CA PHE A 212 2.39 1.76 -1.41
C PHE A 212 2.91 0.35 -1.17
N ILE A 213 2.19 -0.40 -0.35
CA ILE A 213 2.29 -1.85 -0.27
C ILE A 213 0.99 -2.40 -0.84
N ALA A 214 1.04 -3.14 -1.94
CA ALA A 214 -0.15 -3.61 -2.65
C ALA A 214 0.05 -5.05 -3.13
N ASN A 215 -0.89 -5.95 -2.82
CA ASN A 215 -0.87 -7.36 -3.22
C ASN A 215 0.54 -8.00 -3.13
N GLY A 216 1.16 -7.85 -1.96
CA GLY A 216 2.47 -8.43 -1.68
C GLY A 216 3.65 -7.78 -2.40
N GLY A 217 3.50 -6.62 -3.05
CA GLY A 217 4.58 -5.85 -3.65
C GLY A 217 4.64 -4.40 -3.14
N THR A 218 5.62 -3.62 -3.61
CA THR A 218 5.70 -2.18 -3.33
C THR A 218 5.62 -1.34 -4.60
N ALA A 219 5.00 -0.17 -4.52
CA ALA A 219 4.94 0.80 -5.62
C ALA A 219 5.21 2.23 -5.14
N ALA A 220 5.94 3.01 -5.93
CA ALA A 220 6.20 4.43 -5.66
C ALA A 220 5.27 5.38 -6.45
N SER A 221 4.20 4.83 -7.06
CA SER A 221 3.22 5.61 -7.83
C SER A 221 1.84 4.94 -7.80
N ALA A 222 0.79 5.74 -8.05
CA ALA A 222 -0.58 5.24 -8.12
C ALA A 222 -0.78 4.26 -9.29
N GLU A 223 -0.06 4.48 -10.40
CA GLU A 223 -0.04 3.59 -11.56
C GLU A 223 0.61 2.24 -11.21
N GLY A 224 1.65 2.24 -10.37
CA GLY A 224 2.26 1.00 -9.90
C GLY A 224 1.33 0.18 -9.02
N VAL A 225 0.47 0.83 -8.22
CA VAL A 225 -0.61 0.14 -7.47
C VAL A 225 -1.56 -0.54 -8.44
N ARG A 226 -1.90 0.09 -9.57
CA ARG A 226 -2.78 -0.55 -10.56
C ARG A 226 -2.20 -1.86 -11.08
N THR A 227 -0.92 -1.86 -11.41
CA THR A 227 -0.23 -3.07 -11.88
C THR A 227 -0.23 -4.20 -10.84
N LEU A 228 -0.10 -3.88 -9.55
CA LEU A 228 -0.05 -4.89 -8.48
C LEU A 228 -1.44 -5.35 -8.04
N ALA A 229 -2.35 -4.40 -7.80
CA ALA A 229 -3.62 -4.66 -7.15
C ALA A 229 -4.73 -5.11 -8.13
N PHE A 230 -4.61 -4.78 -9.42
CA PHE A 230 -5.58 -5.17 -10.45
C PHE A 230 -5.09 -6.30 -11.36
N ASP A 231 -4.14 -7.12 -10.92
CA ASP A 231 -3.87 -8.38 -11.60
C ASP A 231 -5.17 -9.19 -11.66
N LEU A 232 -5.69 -9.40 -12.87
CA LEU A 232 -6.96 -10.05 -13.13
C LEU A 232 -7.02 -11.47 -12.55
N ARG A 233 -5.88 -12.12 -12.29
CA ARG A 233 -5.81 -13.49 -11.75
C ARG A 233 -6.02 -13.57 -10.25
N ASN A 234 -6.03 -12.43 -9.55
CA ASN A 234 -6.22 -12.39 -8.09
C ASN A 234 -7.68 -12.18 -7.72
N ASP A 235 -8.20 -13.00 -6.81
CA ASP A 235 -9.54 -12.86 -6.23
C ASP A 235 -9.65 -11.60 -5.37
N TYR A 236 -8.62 -11.36 -4.56
CA TYR A 236 -8.55 -10.29 -3.58
C TYR A 236 -7.71 -9.13 -4.08
N ALA A 237 -7.95 -7.95 -3.53
CA ALA A 237 -7.06 -6.85 -3.75
C ALA A 237 -7.00 -5.89 -2.55
N TYR A 238 -5.81 -5.37 -2.28
CA TYR A 238 -5.60 -4.32 -1.30
C TYR A 238 -4.45 -3.39 -1.70
N TYR A 239 -4.44 -2.20 -1.10
CA TYR A 239 -3.22 -1.44 -0.97
C TYR A 239 -3.19 -0.67 0.36
N LEU A 240 -1.99 -0.52 0.91
CA LEU A 240 -1.67 0.36 2.03
C LEU A 240 -0.89 1.54 1.49
N LYS A 241 -1.41 2.75 1.64
CA LYS A 241 -0.66 3.97 1.38
C LYS A 241 0.15 4.32 2.62
N VAL A 242 1.45 4.54 2.45
CA VAL A 242 2.35 5.03 3.50
C VAL A 242 2.90 6.36 3.02
N GLN A 243 2.54 7.43 3.71
CA GLN A 243 2.96 8.79 3.41
C GLN A 243 3.66 9.39 4.62
N VAL A 244 4.76 10.10 4.36
CA VAL A 244 5.47 10.93 5.31
C VAL A 244 5.45 12.35 4.80
N SER A 245 5.33 13.34 5.67
CA SER A 245 5.49 14.74 5.31
C SER A 245 6.19 15.52 6.41
N GLY A 246 6.83 16.63 6.04
CA GLY A 246 7.49 17.48 7.01
C GLY A 246 8.11 18.74 6.42
N ARG A 247 8.45 19.67 7.30
CA ARG A 247 8.98 21.00 6.97
C ARG A 247 10.40 21.16 7.51
N GLY A 248 11.12 22.15 6.99
CA GLY A 248 12.48 22.46 7.47
C GLY A 248 13.55 21.53 6.92
N PHE A 249 13.28 20.85 5.80
CA PHE A 249 14.27 20.08 5.05
C PHE A 249 14.83 20.93 3.91
N ASP A 250 16.14 20.85 3.70
CA ASP A 250 16.82 21.55 2.60
C ASP A 250 16.66 20.83 1.25
N SER A 251 16.29 19.55 1.27
CA SER A 251 16.13 18.72 0.07
C SER A 251 15.24 17.50 0.30
N ALA A 252 14.76 16.90 -0.80
CA ALA A 252 14.07 15.61 -0.78
C ALA A 252 14.94 14.51 -0.14
N SER A 253 16.23 14.45 -0.46
CA SER A 253 17.16 13.47 0.11
C SER A 253 17.28 13.58 1.63
N ALA A 254 17.35 14.81 2.17
CA ALA A 254 17.40 15.04 3.62
C ALA A 254 16.12 14.54 4.31
N MET A 255 14.95 14.79 3.70
CA MET A 255 13.67 14.26 4.20
C MET A 255 13.64 12.73 4.13
N VAL A 256 14.17 12.12 3.07
CA VAL A 256 14.21 10.66 2.90
C VAL A 256 15.12 10.00 3.92
N GLU A 257 16.28 10.57 4.23
CA GLU A 257 17.20 10.04 5.23
C GLU A 257 16.51 9.94 6.60
N VAL A 258 15.87 11.03 7.03
CA VAL A 258 15.13 11.10 8.29
C VAL A 258 13.92 10.15 8.27
N SER A 259 13.16 10.14 7.17
CA SER A 259 11.99 9.27 7.03
C SER A 259 12.38 7.78 6.99
N SER A 260 13.55 7.44 6.46
CA SER A 260 14.03 6.06 6.38
C SER A 260 14.30 5.47 7.77
N SER A 261 14.75 6.29 8.72
CA SER A 261 14.90 5.86 10.12
C SER A 261 13.54 5.50 10.74
N LEU A 262 12.54 6.38 10.63
CA LEU A 262 11.20 6.12 11.16
C LEU A 262 10.53 4.92 10.48
N LEU A 263 10.52 4.90 9.16
CA LEU A 263 9.87 3.83 8.38
C LEU A 263 10.59 2.49 8.53
N GLY A 264 11.91 2.49 8.76
CA GLY A 264 12.67 1.28 9.08
C GLY A 264 12.23 0.64 10.40
N GLU A 265 12.07 1.44 11.46
CA GLU A 265 11.59 0.95 12.76
C GLU A 265 10.11 0.53 12.71
N LEU A 266 9.30 1.16 11.85
CA LEU A 266 7.88 0.83 11.68
C LEU A 266 7.59 -0.27 10.65
N MET A 267 8.56 -0.71 9.86
CA MET A 267 8.32 -1.64 8.74
C MET A 267 7.57 -2.91 9.15
N ALA A 268 8.00 -3.56 10.25
CA ALA A 268 7.32 -4.75 10.75
C ALA A 268 5.87 -4.48 11.17
N GLU A 269 5.61 -3.31 11.77
CA GLU A 269 4.28 -2.92 12.24
C GLU A 269 3.36 -2.53 11.07
N LEU A 270 3.91 -1.94 10.01
CA LEU A 270 3.21 -1.73 8.74
C LEU A 270 2.82 -3.07 8.11
N MET A 271 3.73 -4.06 8.12
CA MET A 271 3.43 -5.40 7.59
C MET A 271 2.36 -6.15 8.39
N ARG A 272 2.16 -5.82 9.67
CA ARG A 272 1.05 -6.34 10.48
C ARG A 272 -0.31 -5.74 10.12
N CYS A 273 -0.31 -4.60 9.45
CA CYS A 273 -1.51 -3.91 8.99
C CYS A 273 -1.87 -4.26 7.54
N VAL A 274 -1.27 -5.31 6.98
CA VAL A 274 -1.62 -5.85 5.66
C VAL A 274 -1.75 -7.38 5.72
N PRO A 275 -2.50 -8.02 4.79
CA PRO A 275 -2.51 -9.47 4.65
C PRO A 275 -1.13 -10.02 4.31
N ASP A 276 -0.78 -11.20 4.83
CA ASP A 276 0.37 -11.95 4.35
C ASP A 276 0.07 -12.52 2.96
N TRP A 277 0.56 -11.83 1.93
CA TRP A 277 0.21 -12.14 0.56
C TRP A 277 0.72 -13.50 0.07
N ALA A 278 1.81 -14.02 0.65
CA ALA A 278 2.27 -15.36 0.32
C ALA A 278 1.23 -16.41 0.75
N GLN A 279 0.63 -16.23 1.93
CA GLN A 279 -0.47 -17.09 2.39
C GLN A 279 -1.73 -16.92 1.56
N VAL A 280 -1.99 -15.71 1.04
CA VAL A 280 -3.10 -15.47 0.11
C VAL A 280 -2.91 -16.21 -1.21
N GLU A 281 -1.70 -16.14 -1.77
CA GLU A 281 -1.38 -16.80 -3.03
C GLU A 281 -1.44 -18.34 -2.89
N MET A 282 -1.02 -18.87 -1.73
CA MET A 282 -1.10 -20.29 -1.39
C MET A 282 -2.51 -20.78 -1.00
N GLY A 283 -3.51 -19.90 -0.90
CA GLY A 283 -4.87 -20.30 -0.49
C GLY A 283 -5.05 -20.51 1.02
N LEU A 284 -4.05 -20.19 1.83
CA LEU A 284 -4.06 -20.38 3.29
C LEU A 284 -4.73 -19.21 4.03
N TYR A 285 -4.86 -18.05 3.39
CA TYR A 285 -5.50 -16.86 3.96
C TYR A 285 -6.30 -16.09 2.91
N PRO A 286 -7.48 -15.52 3.22
CA PRO A 286 -8.27 -15.74 4.43
C PRO A 286 -8.78 -17.18 4.56
N GLU A 287 -9.52 -17.49 5.62
CA GLU A 287 -10.05 -18.85 5.85
C GLU A 287 -10.95 -19.33 4.71
N ASP A 288 -11.70 -18.41 4.10
CA ASP A 288 -12.63 -18.63 2.99
C ASP A 288 -11.96 -18.43 1.61
N ASN A 289 -10.63 -18.49 1.52
CA ASN A 289 -9.92 -18.29 0.26
C ASN A 289 -10.35 -19.32 -0.80
N PRO A 290 -10.89 -18.89 -1.97
CA PRO A 290 -11.36 -19.79 -3.03
C PRO A 290 -10.29 -20.73 -3.60
N ARG A 291 -9.00 -20.41 -3.40
CA ARG A 291 -7.89 -21.26 -3.84
C ARG A 291 -7.65 -22.45 -2.92
N ARG A 292 -8.15 -22.43 -1.68
CA ARG A 292 -7.99 -23.52 -0.71
C ARG A 292 -8.55 -24.85 -1.22
N ASP A 293 -9.70 -24.80 -1.90
CA ASP A 293 -10.34 -26.00 -2.44
C ASP A 293 -9.62 -26.55 -3.68
N ARG A 294 -8.80 -25.73 -4.35
CA ARG A 294 -8.06 -26.12 -5.57
C ARG A 294 -6.74 -26.83 -5.27
N SER A 295 -6.17 -26.63 -4.09
CA SER A 295 -4.93 -27.28 -3.64
C SER A 295 -5.15 -28.62 -2.92
N ALA A 296 -6.41 -28.99 -2.68
CA ALA A 296 -6.81 -30.26 -2.06
C ALA A 296 -7.22 -31.36 -3.07
N GLY A 297 -7.12 -31.09 -4.38
CA GLY A 297 -7.49 -31.99 -5.48
C GLY A 297 -6.32 -32.42 -6.35
#